data_AF-A0A2U1E3Y8-F1
#
_entry.id   AF-A0A2U1E3Y8-F1
#
_cell.length_a   1.000
_cell.length_b   1.000
_cell.length_c   1.000
_cell.angle_alpha   90.00
_cell.angle_beta   90.00
_cell.angle_gamma   90.00
#
_symmetry.space_group_name_H-M   'P 1'
#
loop_
_entity.id
_entity.type
_entity.pdbx_description
1 polymer ?
#
loop_
_entity_poly.entity_id
_entity_poly.type
_entity_poly.pdbx_seq_one_letter_code
_entity_poly.pdbx_strand_id
1 'polypeptide(L)'
;MITYEMLLESAVLNDIHKKQDEKISYYTVCQDLRELCPTTSKIVKTIIDFRRQNIIEENTENDLKYLILTENGIKYMNELSKELSSQVETMKKYYTHNSDIKNNNVILKNNDNSVEYASFGKNIKETKLVDDKISSGFVEDKGGNNNEK
;
A
#
# COMPACT_ATOMS: atom_id res chain seq x y z
N MET A 1 -4.38 2.45 -10.31
CA MET A 1 -4.87 1.10 -9.95
C MET A 1 -3.74 0.44 -9.18
N ILE A 2 -4.03 -0.12 -8.00
CA ILE A 2 -2.98 -0.63 -7.12
C ILE A 2 -2.45 -1.90 -7.76
N THR A 3 -1.15 -1.91 -8.10
CA THR A 3 -0.49 -3.10 -8.62
C THR A 3 0.15 -3.89 -7.49
N TYR A 4 0.43 -5.16 -7.76
CA TYR A 4 1.18 -6.00 -6.83
C TYR A 4 2.59 -5.45 -6.60
N GLU A 5 3.22 -4.92 -7.64
CA GLU A 5 4.56 -4.33 -7.61
C GLU A 5 4.60 -3.14 -6.66
N MET A 6 3.63 -2.23 -6.72
CA MET A 6 3.55 -1.07 -5.80
C MET A 6 3.45 -1.50 -4.34
N LEU A 7 2.68 -2.56 -4.05
CA LEU A 7 2.54 -3.10 -2.69
C LEU A 7 3.84 -3.76 -2.21
N LEU A 8 4.51 -4.52 -3.08
CA LEU A 8 5.78 -5.16 -2.77
C LEU A 8 6.90 -4.13 -2.55
N GLU A 9 7.00 -3.13 -3.43
CA GLU A 9 7.92 -2.00 -3.33
C GLU A 9 7.71 -1.25 -2.01
N SER A 10 6.47 -0.92 -1.68
CA SER A 10 6.12 -0.26 -0.42
C SER A 10 6.49 -1.11 0.79
N ALA A 11 6.22 -2.43 0.76
CA ALA A 11 6.54 -3.33 1.86
C ALA A 11 8.05 -3.44 2.11
N VAL A 12 8.85 -3.58 1.05
CA VAL A 12 10.32 -3.62 1.13
C VAL A 12 10.89 -2.32 1.72
N LEU A 13 10.43 -1.17 1.23
CA LEU A 13 10.91 0.13 1.72
C LEU A 13 10.51 0.38 3.18
N ASN A 14 9.28 0.03 3.55
CA ASN A 14 8.77 0.20 4.90
C ASN A 14 9.51 -0.70 5.91
N ASP A 15 9.86 -1.92 5.51
CA ASP A 15 10.62 -2.83 6.36
C ASP A 15 12.03 -2.31 6.64
N ILE A 16 12.73 -1.83 5.60
CA ILE A 16 14.05 -1.18 5.71
C ILE A 16 13.97 0.09 6.56
N HIS A 17 12.94 0.92 6.36
CA HIS A 17 12.80 2.19 7.09
C HIS A 17 12.54 1.98 8.58
N LYS A 18 11.58 1.11 8.93
CA LYS A 18 11.17 0.88 10.32
C LYS A 18 12.27 0.26 11.18
N LYS A 19 13.17 -0.49 10.55
CA LYS A 19 14.26 -1.21 11.22
C LYS A 19 15.63 -0.65 10.87
N GLN A 20 15.69 0.63 10.48
CA GLN A 20 16.95 1.29 10.09
C GLN A 20 17.99 1.26 11.22
N ASP A 21 17.54 1.42 12.47
CA ASP A 21 18.41 1.34 13.67
C ASP A 21 18.92 -0.08 13.95
N GLU A 22 18.15 -1.10 13.54
CA GLU A 22 18.49 -2.52 13.71
C GLU A 22 19.48 -3.03 12.66
N LYS A 23 19.83 -2.21 11.65
CA LYS A 23 20.76 -2.54 10.57
C LYS A 23 20.40 -3.86 9.88
N ILE A 24 19.20 -3.92 9.33
CA ILE A 24 18.69 -5.16 8.73
C ILE A 24 19.43 -5.54 7.45
N SER A 25 19.61 -6.85 7.29
CA SER A 25 20.18 -7.42 6.08
C SER A 25 19.12 -7.70 5.03
N TYR A 26 19.56 -7.88 3.78
CA TYR A 26 18.74 -8.42 2.71
C TYR A 26 18.00 -9.73 3.09
N TYR A 27 18.67 -10.61 3.84
CA TYR A 27 18.09 -11.89 4.24
C TYR A 27 16.92 -11.68 5.21
N THR A 28 17.09 -10.73 6.13
CA THR A 28 16.06 -10.33 7.10
C THR A 28 14.80 -9.85 6.38
N VAL A 29 14.94 -8.92 5.43
CA VAL A 29 13.81 -8.42 4.62
C VAL A 29 13.08 -9.56 3.89
N CYS A 30 13.83 -10.52 3.33
CA CYS A 30 13.23 -11.67 2.65
C CYS A 30 12.45 -12.60 3.58
N GLN A 31 12.89 -12.75 4.84
CA GLN A 31 12.18 -13.55 5.84
C GLN A 31 10.92 -12.83 6.33
N ASP A 32 11.03 -11.55 6.64
CA ASP A 32 9.93 -10.77 7.18
C ASP A 32 8.77 -10.62 6.18
N LEU A 33 9.10 -10.52 4.89
CA LEU A 33 8.11 -10.39 3.82
C LEU A 33 7.66 -11.72 3.23
N ARG A 34 8.08 -12.87 3.79
CA ARG A 34 7.77 -14.19 3.22
C ARG A 34 6.28 -14.51 3.22
N GLU A 35 5.53 -14.05 4.22
CA GLU A 35 4.09 -14.23 4.30
C GLU A 35 3.34 -13.39 3.26
N LEU A 36 3.84 -12.18 2.99
CA LEU A 36 3.27 -11.26 2.00
C LEU A 36 3.64 -11.63 0.56
N CYS A 37 4.88 -12.09 0.36
CA CYS A 37 5.43 -12.51 -0.92
C CYS A 37 6.14 -13.86 -0.76
N PRO A 38 5.43 -14.99 -0.98
CA PRO A 38 6.02 -16.33 -0.85
C PRO A 38 7.17 -16.58 -1.81
N THR A 39 7.23 -15.81 -2.90
CA THR A 39 8.27 -15.93 -3.93
C THR A 39 9.45 -15.03 -3.57
N THR A 40 10.41 -15.57 -2.82
CA THR A 40 11.61 -14.84 -2.40
C THR A 40 12.29 -14.12 -3.58
N SER A 41 12.40 -14.76 -4.75
CA SER A 41 13.03 -14.17 -5.94
C SER A 41 12.43 -12.83 -6.39
N LYS A 42 11.15 -12.57 -6.11
CA LYS A 42 10.54 -11.26 -6.38
C LYS A 42 11.04 -10.20 -5.41
N ILE A 43 11.08 -10.50 -4.11
CA ILE A 43 11.65 -9.61 -3.08
C ILE A 43 13.11 -9.31 -3.43
N VAL A 44 13.87 -10.34 -3.80
CA VAL A 44 15.27 -10.20 -4.22
C VAL A 44 15.41 -9.21 -5.37
N LYS A 45 14.61 -9.41 -6.42
CA LYS A 45 14.64 -8.59 -7.61
C LYS A 45 14.31 -7.13 -7.28
N THR A 46 13.28 -6.90 -6.46
CA THR A 46 12.92 -5.54 -6.00
C THR A 46 14.08 -4.87 -5.26
N ILE A 47 14.75 -5.57 -4.33
CA ILE A 47 15.91 -5.02 -3.62
C ILE A 47 17.05 -4.68 -4.59
N ILE A 48 17.33 -5.56 -5.57
CA ILE A 48 18.35 -5.31 -6.59
C ILE A 48 18.00 -4.09 -7.45
N ASP A 49 16.73 -3.98 -7.87
CA ASP A 49 16.26 -2.87 -8.70
C ASP A 49 16.31 -1.54 -7.91
N PHE A 50 15.97 -1.53 -6.62
CA PHE A 50 16.15 -0.36 -5.76
C PHE A 50 17.61 0.06 -5.60
N ARG A 51 18.54 -0.89 -5.46
CA ARG A 51 19.98 -0.56 -5.44
C ARG A 51 20.42 0.07 -6.75
N ARG A 52 19.97 -0.45 -7.89
CA ARG A 52 20.28 0.11 -9.22
C ARG A 52 19.71 1.52 -9.42
N GLN A 53 18.57 1.81 -8.80
CA GLN A 53 17.90 3.11 -8.87
C GLN A 53 18.38 4.11 -7.80
N ASN A 54 19.38 3.74 -6.99
CA ASN A 54 19.86 4.55 -5.88
C ASN A 54 18.77 4.91 -4.85
N ILE A 55 17.80 4.02 -4.66
CA ILE A 55 16.72 4.13 -3.65
C ILE A 55 17.22 3.59 -2.30
N ILE A 56 18.02 2.53 -2.33
CA ILE A 56 18.64 1.95 -1.14
C ILE A 56 20.13 1.74 -1.38
N GLU A 57 20.90 1.79 -0.31
CA GLU A 57 22.32 1.49 -0.28
C GLU A 57 22.60 0.30 0.65
N GLU A 58 23.71 -0.39 0.41
CA GLU A 58 24.21 -1.45 1.27
C GLU A 58 25.48 -0.96 1.94
N ASN A 59 25.43 -0.83 3.26
CA ASN A 59 26.57 -0.45 4.07
C ASN A 59 27.20 -1.69 4.70
N THR A 60 28.47 -1.57 5.04
CA THR A 60 29.21 -2.63 5.75
C THR A 60 29.79 -2.05 7.03
N GLU A 61 29.50 -2.71 8.15
CA GLU A 61 30.06 -2.37 9.47
C GLU A 61 30.37 -3.66 10.22
N ASN A 62 31.60 -3.81 10.71
CA ASN A 62 32.06 -5.02 11.42
C ASN A 62 31.74 -6.33 10.65
N ASP A 63 32.03 -6.35 9.34
CA ASP A 63 31.72 -7.45 8.40
C ASP A 63 30.23 -7.77 8.20
N LEU A 64 29.33 -7.00 8.81
CA LEU A 64 27.88 -7.11 8.62
C LEU A 64 27.41 -6.16 7.52
N LYS A 65 26.66 -6.72 6.56
CA LYS A 65 26.01 -5.95 5.49
C LYS A 65 24.58 -5.62 5.86
N TYR A 66 24.22 -4.34 5.76
CA TYR A 66 22.88 -3.86 6.08
C TYR A 66 22.39 -2.86 5.06
N LEU A 67 21.07 -2.77 4.94
CA LEU A 67 20.38 -1.91 3.98
C LEU A 67 19.96 -0.61 4.64
N ILE A 68 20.14 0.50 3.94
CA ILE A 68 19.65 1.82 4.34
C ILE A 68 18.90 2.49 3.19
N LEU A 69 17.91 3.32 3.51
CA LEU A 69 17.29 4.20 2.53
C LEU A 69 18.23 5.37 2.22
N THR A 70 18.34 5.74 0.95
CA THR A 70 18.96 7.00 0.54
C THR A 70 17.95 8.14 0.69
N GLU A 71 18.41 9.40 0.54
CA GLU A 71 17.47 10.54 0.45
C GLU A 71 16.48 10.39 -0.71
N ASN A 72 16.91 9.83 -1.84
CA ASN A 72 16.05 9.53 -2.97
C ASN A 72 15.06 8.42 -2.64
N GLY A 73 15.49 7.42 -1.86
CA GLY A 73 14.62 6.35 -1.38
C GLY A 73 13.51 6.86 -0.46
N ILE A 74 13.83 7.80 0.44
CA ILE A 74 12.83 8.43 1.31
C ILE A 74 11.81 9.22 0.48
N LYS A 75 12.27 10.00 -0.51
CA LYS A 75 11.37 10.73 -1.44
C LYS A 75 10.45 9.78 -2.20
N TYR A 76 11.03 8.74 -2.81
CA TYR A 76 10.27 7.73 -3.55
C TYR A 76 9.26 6.99 -2.66
N MET A 77 9.65 6.59 -1.46
CA MET A 77 8.76 5.95 -0.48
C MET A 77 7.56 6.86 -0.14
N ASN A 78 7.81 8.15 0.05
CA ASN A 78 6.76 9.14 0.34
C ASN A 78 5.81 9.35 -0.85
N GLU A 79 6.33 9.41 -2.08
CA GLU A 79 5.51 9.50 -3.30
C GLU A 79 4.65 8.25 -3.48
N LEU A 80 5.24 7.06 -3.32
CA LEU A 80 4.53 5.78 -3.40
C LEU A 80 3.42 5.68 -2.34
N SER A 81 3.70 6.13 -1.11
CA SER A 81 2.72 6.16 -0.02
C SER A 81 1.52 7.08 -0.34
N LYS A 82 1.78 8.27 -0.91
CA LYS A 82 0.72 9.20 -1.35
C LYS A 82 -0.13 8.61 -2.46
N GLU A 83 0.51 7.98 -3.45
CA GLU A 83 -0.19 7.34 -4.58
C GLU A 83 -1.08 6.19 -4.08
N LEU A 84 -0.54 5.29 -3.25
CA LEU A 84 -1.31 4.20 -2.65
C LEU A 84 -2.49 4.72 -1.83
N SER A 85 -2.28 5.76 -1.01
CA SER A 85 -3.34 6.36 -0.19
C SER A 85 -4.47 6.95 -1.06
N SER A 86 -4.12 7.68 -2.12
CA SER A 86 -5.09 8.26 -3.07
C SER A 86 -5.91 7.17 -3.78
N GLN A 87 -5.25 6.08 -4.17
CA GLN A 87 -5.94 4.96 -4.81
C GLN A 87 -6.85 4.19 -3.84
N VAL A 88 -6.43 4.01 -2.58
CA VAL A 88 -7.29 3.42 -1.53
C VAL A 88 -8.51 4.32 -1.27
N GLU A 89 -8.35 5.64 -1.19
CA GLU A 89 -9.48 6.56 -1.03
C GLU A 89 -10.45 6.47 -2.22
N THR A 90 -9.91 6.38 -3.43
CA THR A 90 -10.71 6.19 -4.65
C THR A 90 -11.48 4.87 -4.61
N MET A 91 -10.84 3.77 -4.21
CA MET A 91 -11.50 2.48 -4.03
C MET A 91 -12.60 2.53 -2.96
N LYS A 92 -12.35 3.22 -1.83
CA LYS A 92 -13.36 3.45 -0.79
C LYS A 92 -14.56 4.20 -1.36
N LYS A 93 -14.36 5.28 -2.12
CA LYS A 93 -15.44 6.03 -2.77
C LYS A 93 -16.28 5.13 -3.69
N TYR A 94 -15.65 4.31 -4.53
CA TYR A 94 -16.38 3.35 -5.39
C TYR A 94 -17.15 2.30 -4.59
N TYR A 95 -16.56 1.77 -3.53
CA TYR A 95 -17.22 0.78 -2.68
C TYR A 95 -18.42 1.40 -1.95
N THR A 96 -18.26 2.61 -1.38
CA THR A 96 -19.34 3.36 -0.73
C THR A 96 -20.44 3.72 -1.73
N HIS A 97 -20.09 4.17 -2.94
CA HIS A 97 -21.07 4.47 -3.98
C HIS A 97 -21.87 3.22 -4.39
N ASN A 98 -21.23 2.05 -4.46
CA ASN A 98 -21.92 0.78 -4.72
C ASN A 98 -22.76 0.28 -3.53
N SER A 99 -22.40 0.60 -2.29
CA SER A 99 -23.25 0.31 -1.12
C SER A 99 -24.40 1.30 -0.94
N ASP A 100 -24.24 2.52 -1.45
CA ASP A 100 -25.30 3.54 -1.53
C ASP A 100 -26.28 3.28 -2.67
N ILE A 101 -25.92 2.44 -3.65
CA ILE A 101 -26.87 1.70 -4.50
C ILE A 101 -27.51 0.59 -3.64
N LYS A 102 -28.19 1.00 -2.56
CA LYS A 102 -29.23 0.19 -1.93
C LYS A 102 -30.27 -0.09 -3.01
N ASN A 103 -30.41 -1.36 -3.41
CA ASN A 103 -31.64 -1.97 -3.94
C ASN A 103 -32.69 -0.99 -4.50
N ASN A 104 -32.32 -0.17 -5.48
CA ASN A 104 -33.33 0.52 -6.25
C ASN A 104 -33.84 -0.55 -7.21
N ASN A 105 -34.95 -1.17 -6.85
CA ASN A 105 -35.75 -1.93 -7.79
C ASN A 105 -35.98 -1.02 -8.99
N VAL A 106 -35.23 -1.23 -10.07
CA VAL A 106 -35.50 -0.59 -11.35
C VAL A 106 -36.81 -1.20 -11.81
N ILE A 107 -37.90 -0.44 -11.71
CA ILE A 107 -39.19 -0.84 -12.24
C ILE A 107 -39.11 -0.69 -13.76
N LEU A 108 -38.84 -1.79 -14.45
CA LEU A 108 -39.01 -1.86 -15.90
C LEU A 108 -40.52 -1.98 -16.16
N LYS A 109 -41.16 -0.89 -16.60
CA LYS A 109 -42.54 -0.93 -17.10
C LYS A 109 -42.48 -1.39 -18.56
N ASN A 110 -42.94 -2.60 -18.81
CA ASN A 110 -43.20 -3.05 -20.17
C ASN A 110 -44.50 -2.42 -20.70
N ASN A 111 -44.63 -2.29 -22.02
CA ASN A 111 -45.79 -1.67 -22.70
C ASN A 111 -47.13 -2.38 -22.46
N ASP A 112 -47.12 -3.53 -21.81
CA ASP A 112 -48.27 -4.37 -21.46
C ASP A 112 -48.67 -4.29 -19.97
N ASN A 113 -48.17 -3.29 -19.24
CA ASN A 113 -48.42 -3.06 -17.81
C ASN A 113 -47.95 -4.19 -16.88
N SER A 114 -47.12 -5.12 -17.35
CA SER A 114 -46.46 -6.11 -16.49
C SER A 114 -45.28 -5.48 -15.74
N VAL A 115 -45.12 -5.83 -14.45
CA VAL A 115 -44.02 -5.37 -13.60
C VAL A 115 -43.09 -6.56 -13.34
N GLU A 116 -41.86 -6.47 -13.84
CA GLU A 116 -40.83 -7.49 -13.63
C GLU A 116 -39.73 -6.93 -12.73
N TYR A 117 -39.36 -7.67 -11.67
CA TYR A 117 -38.34 -7.26 -10.70
C TYR A 117 -37.02 -7.95 -11.03
N ALA A 118 -36.07 -7.23 -11.65
CA ALA A 118 -34.71 -7.72 -11.81
C ALA A 118 -33.91 -7.41 -10.54
N SER A 119 -33.59 -8.45 -9.75
CA SER A 119 -32.66 -8.34 -8.62
C SER A 119 -31.22 -8.48 -9.13
N PHE A 120 -30.49 -7.38 -9.21
CA PHE A 120 -29.03 -7.42 -9.28
C PHE A 120 -28.49 -7.36 -7.84
N GLY A 121 -27.76 -8.39 -7.40
CA GLY A 121 -26.95 -8.27 -6.17
C GLY A 121 -26.97 -9.43 -5.17
N LYS A 122 -27.69 -10.53 -5.41
CA LYS A 122 -27.49 -11.74 -4.57
C LYS A 122 -26.22 -12.46 -4.98
N ASN A 123 -25.06 -12.06 -4.43
CA ASN A 123 -23.91 -12.92 -4.06
C ASN A 123 -22.58 -12.16 -3.97
N ILE A 124 -22.53 -11.04 -3.24
CA ILE A 124 -21.24 -10.59 -2.68
C ILE A 124 -21.35 -10.81 -1.18
N LYS A 125 -20.65 -11.83 -0.66
CA LYS A 125 -20.52 -12.03 0.78
C LYS A 125 -19.96 -10.72 1.35
N GLU A 126 -20.73 -10.04 2.20
CA GLU A 126 -20.29 -8.88 2.96
C GLU A 126 -19.05 -9.29 3.77
N THR A 127 -17.87 -8.98 3.26
CA THR A 127 -16.68 -8.97 4.09
C THR A 127 -16.69 -7.59 4.72
N LYS A 128 -17.19 -7.49 5.95
CA LYS A 128 -17.08 -6.25 6.72
C LYS A 128 -15.59 -5.93 6.86
N LEU A 129 -15.12 -4.94 6.12
CA LEU A 129 -13.90 -4.23 6.50
C LEU A 129 -14.25 -3.55 7.82
N VAL A 130 -13.85 -4.18 8.92
CA VAL A 130 -13.88 -3.55 10.24
C VAL A 130 -12.96 -2.34 10.12
N ASP A 131 -13.42 -1.19 10.59
CA ASP A 131 -12.60 0.01 10.77
C ASP A 131 -11.53 -0.28 11.82
N ASP A 132 -10.53 -1.09 11.46
CA ASP A 132 -9.26 -1.05 12.14
C ASP A 132 -8.74 0.36 11.89
N LYS A 133 -8.66 1.12 12.99
CA LYS A 133 -7.89 2.35 13.06
C LYS A 133 -6.53 2.03 12.44
N ILE A 134 -6.36 2.37 11.17
CA ILE A 134 -5.04 2.49 10.56
C ILE A 134 -4.41 3.61 11.37
N SER A 135 -3.68 3.20 12.41
CA SER A 135 -2.86 4.07 13.24
C SER A 135 -2.08 4.94 12.26
N SER A 136 -2.32 6.23 12.30
CA SER A 136 -1.59 7.27 11.59
C SER A 136 -0.19 7.41 12.17
N GLY A 137 0.52 6.29 12.33
CA GLY A 137 1.92 6.23 12.71
C GLY A 137 2.77 6.42 11.47
N PHE A 138 2.69 7.59 10.86
CA PHE A 138 3.75 8.08 9.98
C PHE A 138 4.09 9.48 10.46
N VAL A 139 5.37 9.64 10.78
CA VAL A 139 5.98 10.75 11.50
C VAL A 139 5.48 12.09 10.96
N GLU A 140 4.98 12.93 11.87
CA GLU A 140 4.76 14.35 11.57
C GLU A 140 6.10 14.97 11.22
N ASP A 141 6.19 15.46 9.98
CA ASP A 141 7.26 16.33 9.52
C ASP A 141 7.28 17.54 10.44
N LYS A 142 8.18 17.57 11.43
CA LYS A 142 8.46 18.78 12.19
C LYS A 142 9.20 19.72 11.25
N GLY A 143 8.41 20.43 10.45
CA GLY A 143 8.84 21.56 9.66
C GLY A 143 9.57 22.55 10.58
N GLY A 144 10.89 22.60 10.43
CA GLY A 144 11.70 23.66 10.98
C GLY A 144 11.22 24.97 10.39
N ASN A 145 10.75 25.87 11.24
CA ASN A 145 10.59 27.26 10.87
C ASN A 145 11.82 28.01 11.39
N ASN A 146 12.72 28.33 10.48
CA ASN A 146 13.70 29.39 10.67
C ASN A 146 12.95 30.73 10.74
N ASN A 147 13.17 31.47 11.81
CA ASN A 147 13.21 32.95 11.85
C ASN A 147 13.79 33.33 13.22
N GLU A 148 15.07 33.67 13.29
CA GLU A 148 15.56 35.07 13.35
C GLU A 148 15.01 35.86 14.56
N LYS A 149 15.76 35.88 15.68
CA LYS A 149 16.60 37.01 16.12
C LYS A 149 17.24 36.75 17.49
#